data_AF-A0A2X3W006-F1
#
_entry.id   AF-A0A2X3W006-F1
#
_cell.length_a   1.000
_cell.length_b   1.000
_cell.length_c   1.000
_cell.angle_alpha   90.00
_cell.angle_beta   90.00
_cell.angle_gamma   90.00
#
_symmetry.space_group_name_H-M   'P 1'
#
loop_
_entity.id
_entity.type
_entity.pdbx_description
1 polymer ?
#
loop_
_entity_poly.entity_id
_entity_poly.type
_entity_poly.pdbx_seq_one_letter_code
_entity_poly.pdbx_strand_id
1 'polypeptide(L)'
;MDKKSTAEENARIELQLGKLLRLGILLSVAFMLVGLILFLGNSQASLSPDEVTAFNLMDYVSSHSVFDPVTIMLMGCFMLILTPIFRVLATLIIFFITKDRLYVLFTTVVLVIIAISIVLGFVFEPK
;
A
#
# COMPACT_ATOMS: atom_id res chain seq x y z
N MET A 1 -2.52 2.86 -41.98
CA MET A 1 -2.43 2.14 -40.69
C MET A 1 -1.74 3.06 -39.70
N ASP A 2 -2.49 3.47 -38.69
CA ASP A 2 -2.33 4.71 -37.93
C ASP A 2 -1.40 4.52 -36.72
N LYS A 3 -0.14 4.92 -36.86
CA LYS A 3 0.88 4.84 -35.80
C LYS A 3 0.70 5.94 -34.73
N LYS A 4 -0.09 6.98 -35.01
CA LYS A 4 -0.34 8.10 -34.10
C LYS A 4 -1.38 7.73 -33.03
N SER A 5 -2.42 7.01 -33.43
CA SER A 5 -3.49 6.56 -32.53
C SER A 5 -3.00 5.68 -31.36
N THR A 6 -2.11 4.71 -31.60
CA THR A 6 -1.60 3.82 -30.54
C THR A 6 -0.68 4.53 -29.54
N ALA A 7 0.11 5.51 -29.99
CA ALA A 7 1.01 6.27 -29.11
C ALA A 7 0.23 7.20 -28.17
N GLU A 8 -0.83 7.85 -28.67
CA GLU A 8 -1.72 8.69 -27.87
C GLU A 8 -2.54 7.88 -26.87
N GLU A 9 -2.95 6.65 -27.24
CA GLU A 9 -3.66 5.72 -26.37
C GLU A 9 -2.77 5.23 -25.22
N ASN A 10 -1.54 4.81 -25.51
CA ASN A 10 -0.57 4.40 -24.49
C ASN A 10 -0.23 5.55 -23.52
N ALA A 11 -0.04 6.77 -24.04
CA ALA A 11 0.23 7.95 -23.20
C ALA A 11 -0.93 8.28 -22.25
N ARG A 12 -2.19 8.09 -22.68
CA ARG A 12 -3.36 8.27 -21.81
C ARG A 12 -3.40 7.23 -20.70
N ILE A 13 -3.07 5.97 -21.01
CA ILE A 13 -3.00 4.87 -20.04
C ILE A 13 -1.93 5.15 -18.99
N GLU A 14 -0.74 5.58 -19.39
CA GLU A 14 0.35 5.93 -18.46
C GLU A 14 -0.02 7.10 -17.54
N LEU A 15 -0.71 8.12 -18.07
CA LEU A 15 -1.18 9.26 -17.27
C LEU A 15 -2.28 8.86 -16.29
N GLN A 16 -3.22 8.00 -16.68
CA GLN A 16 -4.26 7.48 -15.79
C GLN A 16 -3.65 6.61 -14.69
N LEU A 17 -2.66 5.79 -15.03
CA LEU A 17 -1.91 4.98 -14.09
C LEU A 17 -1.21 5.86 -13.05
N GLY A 18 -0.51 6.91 -13.49
CA GLY A 18 0.14 7.87 -12.60
C GLY A 18 -0.81 8.58 -11.63
N LYS A 19 -2.04 8.89 -12.06
CA LYS A 19 -3.06 9.54 -11.22
C LYS A 19 -3.62 8.60 -10.14
N LEU A 20 -3.94 7.36 -10.52
CA LEU A 20 -4.44 6.35 -9.58
C LEU A 20 -3.42 6.10 -8.45
N LEU A 21 -2.14 6.06 -8.81
CA LEU A 21 -1.03 5.88 -7.86
C LEU A 21 -0.88 7.04 -6.88
N ARG A 22 -0.94 8.27 -7.38
CA ARG A 22 -0.82 9.45 -6.52
C ARG A 22 -1.97 9.54 -5.52
N LEU A 23 -3.19 9.17 -5.92
CA LEU A 23 -4.34 9.18 -5.02
C LEU A 23 -4.17 8.19 -3.85
N GLY A 24 -3.73 6.96 -4.12
CA GLY A 24 -3.51 5.95 -3.06
C GLY A 24 -2.46 6.40 -2.04
N ILE A 25 -1.32 6.92 -2.52
CA ILE A 25 -0.26 7.43 -1.65
C ILE A 25 -0.75 8.66 -0.87
N LEU A 26 -1.37 9.64 -1.53
CA LEU A 26 -1.88 10.84 -0.86
C LEU A 26 -2.88 10.49 0.23
N LEU A 27 -3.76 9.52 -0.01
CA LEU A 27 -4.73 9.06 0.98
C LEU A 27 -4.02 8.39 2.16
N SER A 28 -3.06 7.50 1.92
CA SER A 28 -2.28 6.85 2.99
C SER A 28 -1.53 7.86 3.87
N VAL A 29 -0.92 8.88 3.24
CA VAL A 29 -0.23 9.96 3.94
C VAL A 29 -1.21 10.80 4.73
N ALA A 30 -2.40 11.10 4.19
CA ALA A 30 -3.44 11.83 4.93
C ALA A 30 -3.85 11.08 6.20
N PHE A 31 -4.12 9.77 6.12
CA PHE A 31 -4.46 8.96 7.30
C PHE A 31 -3.33 8.95 8.34
N MET A 32 -2.07 8.77 7.92
CA MET A 32 -0.93 8.80 8.84
C MET A 32 -0.75 10.17 9.49
N LEU A 33 -0.89 11.27 8.73
CA LEU A 33 -0.78 12.62 9.27
C LEU A 33 -1.90 12.93 10.27
N VAL A 34 -3.13 12.51 9.98
CA VAL A 34 -4.26 12.67 10.91
C VAL A 34 -4.00 11.88 12.19
N GLY A 35 -3.58 10.61 12.09
CA GLY A 35 -3.22 9.80 13.26
C GLY A 35 -2.09 10.44 14.07
N LEU A 36 -1.06 10.96 13.41
CA LEU A 36 0.06 11.64 14.07
C LEU A 36 -0.37 12.92 14.78
N ILE A 37 -1.19 13.76 14.17
CA ILE A 37 -1.70 15.00 14.79
C ILE A 37 -2.53 14.66 16.03
N LEU A 38 -3.40 13.66 15.93
CA LEU A 38 -4.20 13.20 17.07
C LEU A 38 -3.33 12.61 18.19
N PHE A 39 -2.27 11.88 17.83
CA PHE A 39 -1.33 11.31 18.79
C PHE A 39 -0.57 12.39 19.55
N LEU A 40 -0.02 13.39 18.83
CA LEU A 40 0.68 14.52 19.44
C LEU A 40 -0.23 15.42 20.28
N GLY A 41 -1.51 15.53 19.92
CA GLY A 41 -2.50 16.30 20.68
C GLY A 41 -3.02 15.59 21.93
N ASN A 42 -2.77 14.29 22.07
CA ASN A 42 -3.33 13.49 23.16
C ASN A 42 -2.23 13.14 24.17
N SER A 43 -2.16 13.90 25.27
CA SER A 43 -1.10 13.81 26.28
C SER A 43 -1.04 12.47 27.03
N GLN A 44 -2.08 11.64 26.90
CA GLN A 44 -2.14 10.29 27.48
C GLN A 44 -1.80 9.19 26.46
N ALA A 45 -1.59 9.53 25.19
CA ALA A 45 -1.11 8.59 24.18
C ALA A 45 0.40 8.38 24.36
N SER A 46 0.78 7.75 25.46
CA SER A 46 2.15 7.29 25.69
C SER A 46 2.19 5.79 25.46
N LEU A 47 2.86 5.35 24.39
CA LEU A 47 3.23 3.95 24.27
C LEU A 47 4.28 3.64 25.34
N SER A 48 3.92 2.76 26.26
CA SER A 48 4.87 2.27 27.25
C SER A 48 5.94 1.40 26.58
N PRO A 49 7.19 1.38 27.08
CA PRO A 49 8.28 0.62 26.45
C PRO A 49 7.98 -0.88 26.24
N ASP A 50 7.13 -1.44 27.10
CA ASP A 50 6.68 -2.83 27.01
C ASP A 50 5.66 -3.03 25.86
N GLU A 51 4.82 -2.03 25.56
CA GLU A 51 3.90 -2.07 24.42
C GLU A 51 4.61 -1.98 23.06
N VAL A 52 5.79 -1.33 23.04
CA VAL A 52 6.61 -1.22 21.82
C VAL A 52 7.35 -2.53 21.52
N THR A 53 7.81 -3.24 22.55
CA THR A 53 8.58 -4.48 22.40
C THR A 53 7.71 -5.70 22.12
N ALA A 54 6.47 -5.72 22.61
CA ALA A 54 5.48 -6.78 22.35
C ALA A 54 4.38 -6.34 21.37
N PHE A 55 4.66 -5.37 20.50
CA PHE A 55 3.65 -4.79 19.62
C PHE A 55 3.12 -5.82 18.61
N ASN A 56 1.90 -6.30 18.82
CA ASN A 56 1.23 -7.21 17.91
C ASN A 56 0.13 -6.48 17.15
N LEU A 57 0.28 -6.33 15.83
CA LEU A 57 -0.65 -5.60 14.97
C LEU A 57 -2.09 -6.08 15.12
N MET A 58 -2.30 -7.40 15.16
CA MET A 58 -3.64 -7.98 15.20
C MET A 58 -4.30 -7.76 16.57
N ASP A 59 -3.55 -7.92 17.67
CA ASP A 59 -4.06 -7.69 19.02
C ASP A 59 -4.33 -6.21 19.27
N TYR A 60 -3.48 -5.33 18.73
CA TYR A 60 -3.63 -3.88 18.88
C TYR A 60 -4.92 -3.39 18.22
N VAL A 61 -5.16 -3.76 16.96
CA VAL A 61 -6.37 -3.38 16.20
C VAL A 61 -7.63 -4.02 16.79
N SER A 62 -7.52 -5.21 17.39
CA SER A 62 -8.67 -5.90 18.01
C SER A 62 -9.04 -5.32 19.39
N SER A 63 -8.06 -4.78 20.11
CA SER A 63 -8.23 -4.29 21.49
C SER A 63 -8.49 -2.78 21.57
N HIS A 64 -8.16 -2.02 20.53
CA HIS A 64 -8.32 -0.56 20.51
C HIS A 64 -9.50 -0.12 19.62
N SER A 65 -10.08 1.02 19.98
CA SER A 65 -11.14 1.62 19.17
C SER A 65 -10.57 2.17 17.86
N VAL A 66 -11.40 2.21 16.83
CA VAL A 66 -11.06 2.81 15.51
C VAL A 66 -10.65 4.29 15.63
N PHE A 67 -11.08 4.97 16.69
CA PHE A 67 -10.74 6.38 16.96
C PHE A 67 -9.41 6.56 17.69
N ASP A 68 -8.70 5.48 18.03
CA ASP A 68 -7.39 5.57 18.62
C ASP A 68 -6.36 6.14 17.60
N PRO A 69 -5.51 7.12 17.99
CA PRO A 69 -4.57 7.75 17.06
C PRO A 69 -3.59 6.78 16.40
N VAL A 70 -3.14 5.76 17.13
CA VAL A 70 -2.21 4.75 16.60
C VAL A 70 -2.95 3.83 15.63
N THR A 71 -4.21 3.48 15.92
CA THR A 71 -5.05 2.70 14.99
C THR A 71 -5.29 3.42 13.66
N ILE A 72 -5.53 4.73 13.68
CA ILE A 72 -5.65 5.55 12.46
C ILE A 72 -4.33 5.57 11.67
N MET A 73 -3.20 5.68 12.37
CA MET A 73 -1.88 5.64 11.75
C MET A 73 -1.56 4.27 11.13
N LEU A 74 -1.92 3.17 11.81
CA LEU A 74 -1.82 1.81 11.30
C LEU A 74 -2.67 1.60 10.04
N MET A 75 -3.87 2.19 10.00
CA MET A 75 -4.72 2.15 8.80
C MET A 75 -4.05 2.86 7.62
N GLY A 76 -3.40 4.00 7.85
CA GLY A 76 -2.59 4.69 6.84
C GLY A 76 -1.39 3.84 6.37
N CYS A 77 -0.70 3.18 7.29
CA CYS A 77 0.39 2.25 6.98
C CYS A 77 -0.10 1.06 6.14
N PHE A 78 -1.26 0.48 6.50
CA PHE A 78 -1.90 -0.58 5.73
C PHE A 78 -2.22 -0.12 4.30
N MET A 79 -2.78 1.07 4.11
CA MET A 79 -3.01 1.63 2.77
C MET A 79 -1.71 1.82 1.99
N LEU A 80 -0.62 2.21 2.65
CA LEU A 80 0.68 2.44 2.01
C LEU A 80 1.31 1.13 1.51
N ILE A 81 1.18 0.04 2.28
CA ILE A 81 1.60 -1.31 1.88
C ILE A 81 0.68 -1.88 0.80
N LEU A 82 -0.62 -1.56 0.83
CA LEU A 82 -1.60 -2.05 -0.13
C LEU A 82 -1.51 -1.34 -1.49
N THR A 83 -1.06 -0.08 -1.52
CA THR A 83 -0.89 0.72 -2.74
C THR A 83 -0.02 0.06 -3.83
N PRO A 84 1.17 -0.50 -3.53
CA PRO A 84 1.96 -1.24 -4.52
C PRO A 84 1.26 -2.52 -5.02
N ILE A 85 0.42 -3.18 -4.21
CA ILE A 85 -0.34 -4.36 -4.64
C ILE A 85 -1.37 -3.95 -5.70
N PHE A 86 -2.19 -2.93 -5.42
CA PHE A 86 -3.15 -2.40 -6.38
C PHE A 86 -2.48 -1.92 -7.67
N ARG A 87 -1.30 -1.30 -7.57
CA ARG A 87 -0.49 -0.91 -8.72
C ARG A 87 -0.17 -2.11 -9.60
N VAL A 88 0.42 -3.15 -9.03
CA VAL A 88 0.90 -4.32 -9.78
C VAL A 88 -0.27 -5.04 -10.43
N LEU A 89 -1.40 -5.16 -9.74
CA LEU A 89 -2.64 -5.75 -10.30
C LEU A 89 -3.21 -4.92 -11.45
N ALA A 90 -3.33 -3.60 -11.29
CA ALA A 90 -3.84 -2.72 -12.35
C ALA A 90 -2.95 -2.78 -13.61
N THR A 91 -1.63 -2.76 -13.43
CA THR A 91 -0.70 -2.91 -14.56
C THR A 91 -0.79 -4.30 -15.20
N LEU A 92 -0.95 -5.36 -14.41
CA LEU A 92 -1.07 -6.71 -14.92
C LEU A 92 -2.32 -6.88 -15.79
N ILE A 93 -3.47 -6.35 -15.35
CA ILE A 93 -4.73 -6.40 -16.12
C ILE A 93 -4.57 -5.67 -17.45
N ILE A 94 -3.95 -4.48 -17.45
CA ILE A 94 -3.73 -3.69 -18.66
C ILE A 94 -2.82 -4.46 -19.63
N PHE A 95 -1.67 -4.96 -19.17
CA PHE A 95 -0.74 -5.70 -20.05
C PHE A 95 -1.32 -7.02 -20.56
N PHE A 96 -2.19 -7.66 -19.77
CA PHE A 96 -2.91 -8.84 -20.20
C PHE A 96 -3.84 -8.53 -21.39
N ILE A 97 -4.54 -7.39 -21.34
CA ILE A 97 -5.40 -6.91 -22.43
C ILE A 97 -4.57 -6.46 -23.64
N THR A 98 -3.45 -5.77 -23.43
CA THR A 98 -2.55 -5.29 -24.50
C THR A 98 -1.73 -6.42 -25.16
N LYS A 99 -1.81 -7.66 -24.64
CA LYS A 99 -1.05 -8.85 -25.11
C LYS A 99 0.49 -8.69 -25.06
N ASP A 100 1.01 -7.77 -24.28
CA ASP A 100 2.46 -7.59 -24.15
C ASP A 100 3.05 -8.63 -23.19
N ARG A 101 3.52 -9.75 -23.75
CA ARG A 101 3.98 -10.90 -22.98
C ARG A 101 5.23 -10.62 -22.14
N LEU A 102 6.09 -9.69 -22.56
CA LEU A 102 7.29 -9.32 -21.80
C LEU A 102 6.90 -8.55 -20.55
N TYR A 103 6.00 -7.57 -20.69
CA TYR A 103 5.54 -6.78 -19.54
C TYR A 103 4.69 -7.60 -18.56
N VAL A 104 3.86 -8.53 -19.05
CA VAL A 104 3.15 -9.47 -18.17
C VAL A 104 4.14 -10.28 -17.33
N LEU A 105 5.22 -10.81 -17.92
CA LEU A 105 6.24 -11.60 -17.22
C LEU A 105 6.90 -10.82 -16.08
N PHE A 106 7.41 -9.61 -16.35
CA PHE A 106 8.03 -8.79 -15.30
C PHE A 106 7.05 -8.42 -14.19
N THR A 107 5.81 -8.08 -14.55
CA THR A 107 4.78 -7.72 -13.56
C THR A 107 4.41 -8.91 -12.67
N THR A 108 4.32 -10.11 -13.24
CA THR A 108 4.12 -11.34 -12.46
C THR A 108 5.31 -11.65 -11.54
N VAL A 109 6.55 -11.48 -12.01
CA VAL A 109 7.74 -11.66 -11.15
C VAL A 109 7.72 -10.69 -9.97
N VAL A 110 7.40 -9.42 -10.21
CA VAL A 110 7.27 -8.43 -9.12
C VAL A 110 6.16 -8.82 -8.14
N LEU A 111 5.02 -9.29 -8.62
CA LEU A 111 3.93 -9.78 -7.76
C LEU A 111 4.39 -10.95 -6.88
N VAL A 112 5.16 -11.89 -7.43
CA VAL A 112 5.74 -13.01 -6.69
C VAL A 112 6.75 -12.54 -5.65
N ILE A 113 7.61 -11.58 -5.99
CA ILE A 113 8.57 -11.00 -5.02
C ILE A 113 7.81 -10.34 -3.86
N ILE A 114 6.77 -9.56 -4.14
CA ILE A 114 5.94 -8.93 -3.10
C ILE A 114 5.28 -9.99 -2.21
N ALA A 115 4.71 -11.04 -2.82
CA ALA A 115 4.08 -12.13 -2.07
C ALA A 115 5.10 -12.85 -1.17
N ILE A 116 6.28 -13.16 -1.69
CA ILE A 116 7.37 -13.78 -0.90
C ILE A 116 7.83 -12.84 0.21
N SER A 117 7.97 -11.54 -0.04
CA SER A 117 8.36 -10.56 0.99
C SER A 117 7.33 -10.50 2.12
N ILE A 118 6.04 -10.54 1.82
CA ILE A 118 4.97 -10.56 2.84
C ILE A 118 5.02 -11.87 3.63
N VAL A 119 5.13 -13.02 2.96
CA VAL A 119 5.18 -14.33 3.61
C VAL A 119 6.43 -14.47 4.47
N LEU A 120 7.59 -14.05 3.97
CA LEU A 120 8.83 -14.03 4.75
C LEU A 120 8.70 -13.08 5.94
N GLY A 121 8.14 -11.89 5.76
CA GLY A 121 7.88 -10.98 6.88
C GLY A 121 7.07 -11.64 7.99
N PHE A 122 5.97 -12.31 7.63
CA PHE A 122 5.10 -13.01 8.58
C PHE A 122 5.75 -14.26 9.21
N VAL A 123 6.58 -15.00 8.46
CA VAL A 123 7.23 -16.23 8.92
C VAL A 123 8.46 -15.94 9.79
N PHE A 124 9.20 -14.87 9.47
CA PHE A 124 10.43 -14.50 10.16
C PHE A 124 10.21 -13.64 11.40
N GLU A 125 8.97 -13.25 11.69
CA GLU A 125 8.62 -12.54 12.92
C GLU A 125 8.84 -13.50 14.11
N PRO A 126 9.92 -13.32 14.89
CA PRO A 126 10.18 -14.20 16.01
C PRO A 126 9.12 -13.94 17.08
N LYS A 127 8.43 -15.01 17.50
CA LYS A 127 7.51 -14.98 18.64
C LYS A 127 8.20 -14.58 19.94
#